data_AF-A0A0V9GQ71-F1
#
_entry.id   AF-A0A0V9GQ71-F1
#
_cell.length_a   1.000
_cell.length_b   1.000
_cell.length_c   1.000
_cell.angle_alpha   90.00
_cell.angle_beta   90.00
_cell.angle_gamma   90.00
#
_symmetry.space_group_name_H-M   'P 1'
#
loop_
_entity.id
_entity.type
_entity.pdbx_description
1 polymer ?
#
loop_
_entity_poly.entity_id
_entity_poly.type
_entity_poly.pdbx_seq_one_letter_code
_entity_poly.pdbx_strand_id
1 'polypeptide(L)'
;MKNNAKLSLLALSLALGTSMAYASDDIPVVPASVMKKDVPAPVTSGQSSHEVVGSMNENPLLTMKPGVNQIIPIAVGHPNRIVTPFSNPEIVSTSLTGATDNGQCGEVCIKENVVYVATDKQYPVTMFITEKGSEAQALSLTMVPRRIPPREVFLKLDGGVGITGAFANTKAETWEQSQPYVETIRSVFRKIALGEVPQGYTLNRIPAGAAVPSCAHPGVKVDFSKGQYMMGHHLNVFIGVALNVSDQPIEFKEALCGSWDVAAVTTWPLNVLEPGQKTEIYVAKKQKRGLAPTSKRPSLLGGAQ
;
A
#
# COMPACT_ATOMS: atom_id res chain seq x y z
N MET A 1 -23.81 20.80 85.69
CA MET A 1 -24.83 19.75 85.90
C MET A 1 -24.68 18.78 84.73
N LYS A 2 -23.98 17.64 84.92
CA LYS A 2 -24.53 16.31 85.31
C LYS A 2 -25.58 15.83 84.28
N ASN A 3 -25.54 14.64 83.67
CA ASN A 3 -24.76 13.39 83.76
C ASN A 3 -25.12 12.59 82.46
N ASN A 4 -24.23 11.82 81.80
CA ASN A 4 -23.87 10.40 82.04
C ASN A 4 -25.12 9.51 82.31
N ALA A 5 -25.34 8.31 81.75
CA ALA A 5 -24.51 7.15 81.45
C ALA A 5 -25.49 6.07 80.87
N LYS A 6 -25.16 5.23 79.86
CA LYS A 6 -24.35 3.98 79.89
C LYS A 6 -25.16 2.70 80.25
N LEU A 7 -24.80 1.60 79.56
CA LEU A 7 -25.08 0.15 79.77
C LEU A 7 -26.43 -0.41 79.29
N SER A 8 -26.57 -1.69 78.89
CA SER A 8 -25.69 -2.79 78.42
C SER A 8 -26.56 -4.06 78.41
N LEU A 9 -26.41 -4.91 77.38
CA LEU A 9 -26.60 -6.37 77.40
C LEU A 9 -26.04 -6.87 76.04
N LEU A 10 -24.79 -7.37 75.93
CA LEU A 10 -24.34 -8.77 76.13
C LEU A 10 -25.35 -9.80 75.59
N ALA A 11 -25.01 -10.83 74.83
CA ALA A 11 -23.83 -11.32 74.11
C ALA A 11 -24.29 -12.62 73.41
N LEU A 12 -23.76 -12.97 72.22
CA LEU A 12 -23.13 -14.29 71.98
C LEU A 12 -22.62 -14.42 70.54
N SER A 13 -21.35 -14.79 70.48
CA SER A 13 -20.56 -15.21 69.33
C SER A 13 -21.06 -16.50 68.69
N LEU A 14 -21.08 -16.55 67.35
CA LEU A 14 -20.82 -17.77 66.57
C LEU A 14 -20.08 -17.36 65.29
N ALA A 15 -18.77 -17.57 65.30
CA ALA A 15 -17.95 -17.57 64.10
C ALA A 15 -18.20 -18.89 63.36
N LEU A 16 -18.82 -18.83 62.18
CA LEU A 16 -18.70 -19.88 61.17
C LEU A 16 -17.92 -19.30 60.00
N GLY A 17 -16.64 -19.66 59.93
CA GLY A 17 -15.86 -19.54 58.72
C GLY A 17 -16.36 -20.56 57.71
N THR A 18 -16.90 -20.08 56.59
CA THR A 18 -17.14 -20.91 55.40
C THR A 18 -15.99 -20.68 54.44
N SER A 19 -14.97 -21.53 54.54
CA SER A 19 -13.97 -21.72 53.50
C SER A 19 -14.67 -22.22 52.24
N MET A 20 -14.54 -21.50 51.13
CA MET A 20 -14.93 -22.00 49.81
C MET A 20 -14.04 -23.20 49.46
N ALA A 21 -14.65 -24.39 49.43
CA ALA A 21 -14.01 -25.59 48.94
C ALA A 21 -13.94 -25.53 47.40
N TYR A 22 -12.76 -25.22 46.87
CA TYR A 22 -12.41 -25.65 45.52
C TYR A 22 -12.07 -27.14 45.62
N ALA A 23 -12.86 -27.98 44.96
CA ALA A 23 -12.51 -29.38 44.74
C ALA A 23 -11.25 -29.42 43.86
N SER A 24 -10.11 -29.79 44.45
CA SER A 24 -8.95 -30.24 43.70
C SER A 24 -9.25 -31.65 43.24
N ASP A 25 -9.55 -31.81 41.96
CA ASP A 25 -9.58 -33.13 41.32
C ASP A 25 -8.11 -33.55 41.14
N ASP A 26 -7.54 -34.17 42.18
CA ASP A 26 -6.16 -34.66 42.19
C ASP A 26 -6.03 -35.81 41.19
N ILE A 27 -5.64 -35.48 39.96
CA ILE A 27 -5.25 -36.46 38.95
C ILE A 27 -4.05 -37.26 39.50
N PRO A 28 -4.13 -38.59 39.60
CA PRO A 28 -3.03 -39.39 40.12
C PRO A 28 -1.81 -39.30 39.18
N VAL A 29 -0.70 -38.80 39.72
CA VAL A 29 0.57 -38.72 39.01
C VAL A 29 1.16 -40.12 38.88
N VAL A 30 1.19 -40.62 37.65
CA VAL A 30 1.82 -41.91 37.33
C VAL A 30 3.34 -41.75 37.27
N PRO A 31 4.13 -42.56 37.99
CA PRO A 31 5.59 -42.46 37.98
C PRO A 31 6.20 -42.72 36.60
N ALA A 32 7.24 -41.97 36.23
CA ALA A 32 7.87 -41.96 34.90
C ALA A 32 8.42 -43.32 34.43
N SER A 33 8.50 -44.32 35.31
CA SER A 33 9.01 -45.66 35.05
C SER A 33 8.12 -46.52 34.13
N VAL A 34 6.89 -46.10 33.83
CA VAL A 34 5.99 -46.80 32.88
C VAL A 34 6.05 -46.28 31.44
N MET A 35 6.78 -45.19 31.16
CA MET A 35 6.93 -44.65 29.81
C MET A 35 8.02 -45.39 29.03
N LYS A 36 7.70 -46.58 28.53
CA LYS A 36 8.61 -47.35 27.68
C LYS A 36 8.11 -47.36 26.24
N LYS A 37 8.62 -46.39 25.48
CA LYS A 37 8.64 -46.26 24.01
C LYS A 37 7.51 -45.43 23.38
N ASP A 38 7.91 -44.48 22.53
CA ASP A 38 7.09 -43.60 21.68
C ASP A 38 6.08 -42.66 22.41
N VAL A 39 6.52 -42.01 23.49
CA VAL A 39 5.76 -40.92 24.14
C VAL A 39 6.40 -39.57 23.83
N PRO A 40 5.64 -38.55 23.36
CA PRO A 40 6.13 -37.19 23.17
C PRO A 40 6.70 -36.60 24.46
N ALA A 41 7.78 -35.81 24.36
CA ALA A 41 8.44 -35.21 25.52
C ALA A 41 7.47 -34.33 26.34
N PRO A 42 7.59 -34.29 27.68
CA PRO A 42 6.73 -33.45 28.50
C PRO A 42 6.96 -31.97 28.19
N VAL A 43 5.88 -31.23 27.94
CA VAL A 43 5.93 -29.78 27.90
C VAL A 43 6.26 -29.29 29.31
N THR A 44 7.49 -28.81 29.51
CA THR A 44 7.88 -28.09 30.73
C THR A 44 6.93 -26.92 30.92
N SER A 45 6.12 -26.98 31.96
CA SER A 45 5.25 -25.92 32.47
C SER A 45 6.12 -24.80 33.07
N GLY A 46 6.83 -24.11 32.19
CA GLY A 46 7.31 -22.75 32.34
C GLY A 46 6.69 -21.94 31.20
N GLN A 47 5.35 -21.85 31.18
CA GLN A 47 4.61 -21.07 30.20
C GLN A 47 4.87 -19.57 30.44
N SER A 48 5.94 -19.04 29.83
CA SER A 48 5.78 -17.75 29.18
C SER A 48 4.79 -17.98 28.05
N SER A 49 3.65 -17.29 28.11
CA SER A 49 2.67 -17.21 27.04
C SER A 49 3.37 -16.87 25.72
N HIS A 50 3.71 -17.88 24.94
CA HIS A 50 3.94 -17.72 23.51
C HIS A 50 2.57 -17.48 22.89
N GLU A 51 2.07 -16.24 23.07
CA GLU A 51 1.23 -15.66 22.04
C GLU A 51 1.97 -15.84 20.72
N VAL A 52 1.25 -16.30 19.71
CA VAL A 52 1.74 -16.43 18.35
C VAL A 52 1.94 -15.01 17.80
N VAL A 53 2.98 -14.33 18.28
CA VAL A 53 3.44 -13.06 17.73
C VAL A 53 4.30 -13.46 16.55
N GLY A 54 3.73 -13.31 15.34
CA GLY A 54 4.52 -13.36 14.12
C GLY A 54 5.78 -12.51 14.27
N SER A 55 6.87 -12.91 13.62
CA SER A 55 8.19 -12.28 13.70
C SER A 55 8.10 -10.74 13.79
N MET A 56 8.44 -10.21 14.97
CA MET A 56 8.34 -8.79 15.27
C MET A 56 9.46 -8.06 14.53
N ASN A 57 9.09 -7.08 13.69
CA ASN A 57 10.07 -6.38 12.87
C ASN A 57 10.48 -5.06 13.51
N GLU A 58 11.76 -4.94 13.85
CA GLU A 58 12.35 -3.74 14.45
C GLU A 58 13.06 -2.85 13.43
N ASN A 59 12.98 -3.15 12.12
CA ASN A 59 13.64 -2.36 11.09
C ASN A 59 12.90 -1.01 10.88
N PRO A 60 13.61 0.14 10.85
CA PRO A 60 13.01 1.42 10.48
C PRO A 60 12.48 1.43 9.04
N LEU A 61 12.93 0.52 8.18
CA LEU A 61 12.39 0.34 6.84
C LEU A 61 11.67 -1.00 6.72
N LEU A 62 10.37 -0.92 6.44
CA LEU A 62 9.49 -2.07 6.40
C LEU A 62 8.92 -2.28 5.00
N THR A 63 9.31 -3.39 4.39
CA THR A 63 8.76 -3.82 3.10
C THR A 63 7.53 -4.71 3.35
N MET A 64 6.35 -4.29 2.91
CA MET A 64 5.05 -4.87 3.21
C MET A 64 4.36 -5.39 1.95
N LYS A 65 3.63 -6.50 2.04
CA LYS A 65 2.76 -6.98 0.95
C LYS A 65 1.30 -6.66 1.28
N PRO A 66 0.48 -6.23 0.31
CA PRO A 66 -0.96 -6.16 0.51
C PRO A 66 -1.50 -7.51 0.98
N GLY A 67 -2.36 -7.48 2.01
CA GLY A 67 -2.92 -8.70 2.61
C GLY A 67 -2.00 -9.45 3.60
N VAL A 68 -0.74 -9.04 3.77
CA VAL A 68 0.14 -9.56 4.82
C VAL A 68 0.21 -8.56 5.97
N ASN A 69 -0.16 -9.01 7.16
CA ASN A 69 -0.07 -8.22 8.39
C ASN A 69 1.37 -8.19 8.89
N GLN A 70 1.86 -7.00 9.22
CA GLN A 70 3.19 -6.80 9.77
C GLN A 70 3.12 -6.30 11.20
N ILE A 71 3.94 -6.89 12.06
CA ILE A 71 3.99 -6.54 13.48
C ILE A 71 5.23 -5.67 13.74
N ILE A 72 5.03 -4.49 14.36
CA ILE A 72 6.10 -3.56 14.73
C ILE A 72 5.97 -3.09 16.19
N PRO A 73 7.08 -2.79 16.89
CA PRO A 73 7.02 -2.14 18.20
C PRO A 73 6.87 -0.62 18.05
N ILE A 74 6.03 0.00 18.89
CA ILE A 74 5.89 1.45 18.97
C ILE A 74 6.12 1.97 20.39
N ALA A 75 6.53 3.23 20.53
CA ALA A 75 6.66 3.87 21.83
C ALA A 75 5.28 4.15 22.45
N VAL A 76 5.05 3.66 23.67
CA VAL A 76 3.85 3.98 24.44
C VAL A 76 3.91 5.41 24.98
N GLY A 77 2.78 6.12 24.93
CA GLY A 77 2.64 7.49 25.46
C GLY A 77 3.39 8.57 24.66
N HIS A 78 3.94 8.23 23.50
CA HIS A 78 4.68 9.15 22.64
C HIS A 78 4.23 9.04 21.19
N PRO A 79 4.38 10.11 20.38
CA PRO A 79 4.07 10.07 18.95
C PRO A 79 5.11 9.25 18.19
N ASN A 80 4.65 8.26 17.45
CA ASN A 80 5.43 7.46 16.51
C ASN A 80 5.13 7.95 15.10
N ARG A 81 6.15 8.06 14.25
CA ARG A 81 6.04 8.58 12.88
C ARG A 81 6.08 7.44 11.87
N ILE A 82 5.01 7.22 11.13
CA ILE A 82 4.90 6.18 10.11
C ILE A 82 4.80 6.86 8.74
N VAL A 83 5.84 6.73 7.93
CA VAL A 83 5.88 7.29 6.58
C VAL A 83 5.30 6.27 5.61
N THR A 84 4.20 6.62 4.95
CA THR A 84 3.49 5.71 4.05
C THR A 84 3.91 5.95 2.59
N PRO A 85 3.77 4.94 1.71
CA PRO A 85 3.97 5.10 0.27
C PRO A 85 2.78 5.78 -0.43
N PHE A 86 1.70 6.06 0.30
CA PHE A 86 0.47 6.67 -0.21
C PHE A 86 0.57 8.19 -0.17
N SER A 87 0.03 8.88 -1.17
CA SER A 87 0.05 10.35 -1.23
C SER A 87 -0.98 10.96 -0.27
N ASN A 88 -2.17 10.36 -0.18
CA ASN A 88 -3.24 10.74 0.74
C ASN A 88 -3.70 9.48 1.49
N PRO A 89 -3.02 9.10 2.57
CA PRO A 89 -3.38 7.92 3.33
C PRO A 89 -4.73 8.10 4.03
N GLU A 90 -5.49 7.03 4.08
CA GLU A 90 -6.71 6.87 4.87
C GLU A 90 -6.51 5.69 5.83
N ILE A 91 -7.03 5.82 7.05
CA ILE A 91 -6.76 4.87 8.13
C ILE A 91 -8.08 4.33 8.64
N VAL A 92 -8.19 3.01 8.62
CA VAL A 92 -9.26 2.28 9.29
C VAL A 92 -8.67 1.55 10.47
N SER A 93 -9.12 1.89 11.66
CA SER A 93 -8.75 1.21 12.90
C SER A 93 -9.96 1.09 13.80
N THR A 94 -10.11 -0.08 14.43
CA THR A 94 -11.09 -0.32 15.49
C THR A 94 -10.50 -0.12 16.88
N SER A 95 -9.18 -0.06 16.98
CA SER A 95 -8.43 -0.04 18.23
C SER A 95 -7.82 1.32 18.53
N LEU A 96 -7.88 2.27 17.60
CA LEU A 96 -7.33 3.62 17.74
C LEU A 96 -8.39 4.67 17.38
N THR A 97 -8.39 5.76 18.14
CA THR A 97 -9.25 6.91 17.86
C THR A 97 -8.62 7.83 16.80
N GLY A 98 -9.40 8.13 15.76
CA GLY A 98 -8.99 9.00 14.67
C GLY A 98 -9.15 10.50 14.97
N ALA A 99 -8.97 11.33 13.94
CA ALA A 99 -9.30 12.75 14.01
C ALA A 99 -10.83 12.94 14.20
N THR A 100 -11.21 13.88 15.06
CA THR A 100 -12.61 14.25 15.28
C THR A 100 -13.06 15.30 14.25
N ASP A 101 -14.37 15.42 14.03
CA ASP A 101 -14.99 16.36 13.05
C ASP A 101 -14.58 17.83 13.25
N ASN A 102 -14.05 18.16 14.43
CA ASN A 102 -13.53 19.49 14.79
C ASN A 102 -12.05 19.71 14.40
N GLY A 103 -11.45 18.80 13.64
CA GLY A 103 -10.06 18.90 13.18
C GLY A 103 -9.01 18.65 14.27
N GLN A 104 -9.42 18.19 15.45
CA GLN A 104 -8.49 17.79 16.52
C GLN A 104 -8.03 16.35 16.30
N CYS A 105 -6.71 16.15 16.29
CA CYS A 105 -6.10 14.84 16.19
C CYS A 105 -6.30 14.03 17.48
N GLY A 106 -6.84 12.82 17.36
CA GLY A 106 -6.90 11.82 18.43
C GLY A 106 -5.59 11.05 18.58
N GLU A 107 -5.68 9.74 18.84
CA GLU A 107 -4.50 8.86 18.90
C GLU A 107 -3.80 8.72 17.54
N VAL A 108 -4.54 8.94 16.45
CA VAL A 108 -4.02 8.89 15.07
C VAL A 108 -4.24 10.22 14.38
N CYS A 109 -3.17 10.74 13.79
CA CYS A 109 -3.15 12.02 13.08
C CYS A 109 -2.44 11.88 11.74
N ILE A 110 -3.10 12.30 10.66
CA ILE A 110 -2.55 12.23 9.31
C ILE A 110 -2.06 13.62 8.90
N LYS A 111 -0.81 13.72 8.48
CA LYS A 111 -0.24 14.93 7.87
C LYS A 111 0.46 14.53 6.57
N GLU A 112 -0.15 14.92 5.44
CA GLU A 112 0.30 14.49 4.11
C GLU A 112 0.41 12.96 4.03
N ASN A 113 1.55 12.42 3.62
CA ASN A 113 1.81 10.98 3.53
C ASN A 113 2.27 10.33 4.85
N VAL A 114 2.25 11.08 5.95
CA VAL A 114 2.77 10.66 7.25
C VAL A 114 1.64 10.44 8.23
N VAL A 115 1.67 9.29 8.90
CA VAL A 115 0.75 8.91 9.96
C VAL A 115 1.47 9.00 11.30
N TYR A 116 0.95 9.83 12.20
CA TYR A 116 1.40 9.91 13.58
C TYR A 116 0.49 9.07 14.47
N VAL A 117 1.10 8.23 15.30
CA VAL A 117 0.38 7.34 16.22
C VAL A 117 0.89 7.56 17.64
N ALA A 118 0.01 8.05 18.51
CA ALA A 118 0.28 8.25 19.93
C ALA A 118 -0.81 7.55 20.73
N THR A 119 -0.47 6.45 21.39
CA THR A 119 -1.40 5.67 22.22
C THR A 119 -0.75 5.29 23.54
N ASP A 120 -1.56 5.26 24.60
CA ASP A 120 -1.20 4.82 25.95
C ASP A 120 -1.65 3.37 26.23
N LYS A 121 -2.29 2.72 25.25
CA LYS A 121 -2.73 1.33 25.34
C LYS A 121 -1.55 0.40 25.57
N GLN A 122 -1.79 -0.64 26.39
CA GLN A 122 -0.80 -1.65 26.74
C GLN A 122 -0.99 -2.97 25.97
N TYR A 123 -1.98 -3.02 25.08
CA TYR A 123 -2.25 -4.17 24.21
C TYR A 123 -1.97 -3.83 22.74
N PRO A 124 -1.74 -4.84 21.87
CA PRO A 124 -1.52 -4.60 20.45
C PRO A 124 -2.68 -3.86 19.78
N VAL A 125 -2.37 -2.85 18.99
CA VAL A 125 -3.33 -2.04 18.23
C VAL A 125 -3.11 -2.25 16.73
N THR A 126 -4.20 -2.34 15.99
CA THR A 126 -4.17 -2.63 14.55
C THR A 126 -4.71 -1.47 13.74
N MET A 127 -4.13 -1.24 12.57
CA MET A 127 -4.69 -0.34 11.58
C MET A 127 -4.49 -0.89 10.17
N PHE A 128 -5.43 -0.55 9.30
CA PHE A 128 -5.26 -0.64 7.87
C PHE A 128 -4.99 0.75 7.32
N ILE A 129 -3.98 0.84 6.45
CA ILE A 129 -3.62 2.07 5.75
C ILE A 129 -3.89 1.84 4.25
N THR A 130 -4.70 2.70 3.66
CA THR A 130 -5.06 2.71 2.24
C THR A 130 -4.82 4.10 1.64
N GLU A 131 -4.90 4.23 0.31
CA GLU A 131 -4.98 5.55 -0.33
C GLU A 131 -6.45 6.00 -0.35
N LYS A 132 -6.72 7.26 -0.04
CA LYS A 132 -8.06 7.84 -0.07
C LYS A 132 -8.71 7.64 -1.43
N GLY A 133 -9.87 6.97 -1.45
CA GLY A 133 -10.61 6.63 -2.68
C GLY A 133 -10.14 5.35 -3.38
N SER A 134 -9.21 4.57 -2.80
CA SER A 134 -8.82 3.26 -3.33
C SER A 134 -8.50 2.24 -2.23
N GLU A 135 -9.34 1.22 -2.11
CA GLU A 135 -9.14 0.10 -1.18
C GLU A 135 -8.38 -1.09 -1.80
N ALA A 136 -7.91 -0.95 -3.05
CA ALA A 136 -7.34 -2.05 -3.81
C ALA A 136 -6.05 -2.64 -3.18
N GLN A 137 -5.34 -1.85 -2.38
CA GLN A 137 -4.21 -2.35 -1.58
C GLN A 137 -4.24 -1.71 -0.20
N ALA A 138 -4.43 -2.54 0.81
CA ALA A 138 -4.38 -2.15 2.22
C ALA A 138 -3.09 -2.69 2.85
N LEU A 139 -2.34 -1.80 3.49
CA LEU A 139 -1.23 -2.17 4.36
C LEU A 139 -1.79 -2.47 5.75
N SER A 140 -1.66 -3.72 6.19
CA SER A 140 -2.10 -4.15 7.51
C SER A 140 -0.95 -4.08 8.50
N LEU A 141 -1.11 -3.27 9.54
CA LEU A 141 -0.10 -3.06 10.56
C LEU A 141 -0.65 -3.37 11.94
N THR A 142 0.07 -4.21 12.68
CA THR A 142 -0.15 -4.44 14.09
C THR A 142 1.00 -3.80 14.86
N MET A 143 0.68 -2.81 15.68
CA MET A 143 1.65 -2.13 16.52
C MET A 143 1.55 -2.65 17.93
N VAL A 144 2.70 -2.97 18.52
CA VAL A 144 2.80 -3.45 19.90
C VAL A 144 3.44 -2.34 20.73
N PRO A 145 2.68 -1.67 21.61
CA PRO A 145 3.20 -0.63 22.49
C PRO A 145 4.27 -1.17 23.44
N ARG A 146 5.41 -0.48 23.53
CA ARG A 146 6.52 -0.78 24.44
C ARG A 146 7.10 0.50 25.04
N ARG A 147 7.76 0.38 26.19
CA ARG A 147 8.52 1.47 26.83
C ARG A 147 9.85 1.67 26.13
N ILE A 148 9.78 2.18 24.90
CA ILE A 148 10.92 2.49 24.04
C ILE A 148 10.83 3.96 23.59
N PRO A 149 11.95 4.56 23.14
CA PRO A 149 11.92 5.90 22.55
C PRO A 149 10.99 5.98 21.32
N PRO A 150 10.45 7.17 21.01
CA PRO A 150 9.66 7.40 19.80
C PRO A 150 10.37 6.89 18.55
N ARG A 151 9.62 6.24 17.66
CA ARG A 151 10.19 5.63 16.46
C ARG A 151 9.64 6.25 15.19
N GLU A 152 10.50 6.24 14.19
CA GLU A 152 10.14 6.51 12.81
C GLU A 152 10.23 5.22 11.99
N VAL A 153 9.19 4.91 11.22
CA VAL A 153 9.10 3.72 10.39
C VAL A 153 8.65 4.11 8.99
N PHE A 154 9.40 3.67 7.98
CA PHE A 154 9.13 3.86 6.57
C PHE A 154 8.50 2.60 6.00
N LEU A 155 7.32 2.73 5.40
CA LEU A 155 6.64 1.64 4.74
C LEU A 155 6.98 1.63 3.24
N LYS A 156 7.33 0.46 2.72
CA LYS A 156 7.53 0.17 1.28
C LYS A 156 6.67 -1.03 0.92
N LEU A 157 6.31 -1.18 -0.36
CA LEU A 157 5.62 -2.36 -0.85
C LEU A 157 6.64 -3.42 -1.32
N ASP A 158 6.45 -4.70 -0.96
CA ASP A 158 7.30 -5.83 -1.34
C ASP A 158 6.85 -6.41 -2.68
N GLY A 159 7.81 -6.68 -3.55
CA GLY A 159 7.67 -6.32 -4.95
C GLY A 159 8.43 -5.03 -5.20
N GLY A 160 9.75 -5.09 -5.01
CA GLY A 160 10.65 -4.09 -5.54
C GLY A 160 10.30 -3.92 -7.01
N VAL A 161 9.86 -2.70 -7.35
CA VAL A 161 9.32 -2.27 -8.63
C VAL A 161 7.78 -2.26 -8.72
N GLY A 162 7.21 -1.04 -8.67
CA GLY A 162 6.00 -0.73 -9.44
C GLY A 162 4.67 -0.60 -8.71
N ILE A 163 4.54 0.18 -7.62
CA ILE A 163 3.21 0.60 -7.14
C ILE A 163 3.14 2.04 -6.56
N THR A 164 3.97 2.96 -7.03
CA THR A 164 3.60 4.39 -7.05
C THR A 164 2.70 4.71 -8.25
N GLY A 165 2.19 3.67 -8.91
CA GLY A 165 1.68 3.75 -10.27
C GLY A 165 0.48 2.87 -10.59
N ALA A 166 -0.39 2.62 -9.63
CA ALA A 166 -1.71 2.04 -9.90
C ALA A 166 -2.84 2.77 -9.15
N PHE A 167 -2.46 3.68 -8.24
CA PHE A 167 -3.40 4.51 -7.51
C PHE A 167 -3.73 5.74 -8.30
N ALA A 168 -5.02 6.01 -8.34
CA ALA A 168 -5.61 7.20 -8.91
C ALA A 168 -4.87 8.43 -8.39
N ASN A 169 -3.93 8.99 -9.15
CA ASN A 169 -3.39 10.29 -8.79
C ASN A 169 -4.52 11.29 -9.01
N THR A 170 -5.26 11.64 -7.95
CA THR A 170 -6.46 12.49 -8.02
C THR A 170 -6.16 13.86 -8.64
N LYS A 171 -4.91 14.35 -8.50
CA LYS A 171 -4.43 15.55 -9.21
C LYS A 171 -4.28 15.30 -10.71
N ALA A 172 -3.73 14.15 -11.12
CA ALA A 172 -3.69 13.77 -12.53
C ALA A 172 -5.10 13.53 -13.08
N GLU A 173 -6.01 12.95 -12.31
CA GLU A 173 -7.40 12.73 -12.72
C GLU A 173 -8.10 14.05 -13.02
N THR A 174 -8.04 14.98 -12.06
CA THR A 174 -8.66 16.30 -12.19
C THR A 174 -8.06 17.06 -13.38
N TRP A 175 -6.74 16.96 -13.55
CA TRP A 175 -6.05 17.58 -14.69
C TRP A 175 -6.41 16.93 -16.03
N GLU A 176 -6.47 15.60 -16.10
CA GLU A 176 -6.82 14.84 -17.31
C GLU A 176 -8.27 15.06 -17.72
N GLN A 177 -9.18 15.21 -16.76
CA GLN A 177 -10.61 15.47 -16.97
C GLN A 177 -10.94 16.96 -17.18
N SER A 178 -10.03 17.87 -16.83
CA SER A 178 -10.25 19.33 -17.01
C SER A 178 -10.35 19.77 -18.47
N GLN A 179 -9.91 18.91 -19.40
CA GLN A 179 -9.84 19.21 -20.83
C GLN A 179 -10.31 17.99 -21.66
N PRO A 180 -10.70 18.21 -22.93
CA PRO A 180 -11.07 17.10 -23.81
C PRO A 180 -9.93 16.10 -23.96
N TYR A 181 -10.27 14.81 -24.09
CA TYR A 181 -9.31 13.70 -24.09
C TYR A 181 -8.10 13.88 -25.04
N VAL A 182 -8.36 14.33 -26.27
CA VAL A 182 -7.29 14.57 -27.27
C VAL A 182 -6.38 15.71 -26.83
N GLU A 183 -6.93 16.75 -26.22
CA GLU A 183 -6.16 17.89 -25.72
C GLU A 183 -5.31 17.48 -24.52
N THR A 184 -5.82 16.59 -23.66
CA THR A 184 -5.03 15.99 -22.56
C THR A 184 -3.78 15.31 -23.08
N ILE A 185 -3.90 14.44 -24.09
CA ILE A 185 -2.76 13.74 -24.67
C ILE A 185 -1.75 14.74 -25.27
N ARG A 186 -2.22 15.73 -26.02
CA ARG A 186 -1.36 16.77 -26.61
C ARG A 186 -0.61 17.56 -25.56
N SER A 187 -1.30 17.94 -24.48
CA SER A 187 -0.71 18.68 -23.36
C SER A 187 0.33 17.86 -22.62
N VAL A 188 0.07 16.57 -22.38
CA VAL A 188 1.05 15.63 -21.80
C VAL A 188 2.31 15.55 -22.67
N PHE A 189 2.16 15.24 -23.96
CA PHE A 189 3.31 15.13 -24.87
C PHE A 189 4.10 16.42 -24.99
N ARG A 190 3.41 17.57 -25.06
CA ARG A 190 4.07 18.88 -25.10
C ARG A 190 4.92 19.12 -23.86
N LYS A 191 4.39 18.88 -22.67
CA LYS A 191 5.12 19.04 -21.42
C LYS A 191 6.33 18.12 -21.35
N ILE A 192 6.18 16.85 -21.74
CA ILE A 192 7.29 15.89 -21.82
C ILE A 192 8.37 16.39 -22.78
N ALA A 193 8.00 16.85 -23.99
CA ALA A 193 8.92 17.39 -24.99
C ALA A 193 9.67 18.65 -24.51
N LEU A 194 9.06 19.42 -23.60
CA LEU A 194 9.67 20.59 -22.95
C LEU A 194 10.52 20.21 -21.73
N GLY A 195 10.64 18.92 -21.39
CA GLY A 195 11.37 18.45 -20.21
C GLY A 195 10.63 18.65 -18.89
N GLU A 196 9.32 18.92 -18.93
CA GLU A 196 8.48 19.11 -17.76
C GLU A 196 7.74 17.82 -17.36
N VAL A 197 7.46 17.67 -16.06
CA VAL A 197 6.54 16.66 -15.55
C VAL A 197 5.14 17.28 -15.44
N PRO A 198 4.11 16.74 -16.13
CA PRO A 198 2.74 17.26 -16.01
C PRO A 198 2.19 17.22 -14.59
N GLN A 199 1.20 18.07 -14.30
CA GLN A 199 0.62 18.15 -12.97
C GLN A 199 -0.04 16.82 -12.59
N GLY A 200 0.35 16.28 -11.42
CA GLY A 200 -0.13 14.98 -10.95
C GLY A 200 0.53 13.78 -11.64
N TYR A 201 1.42 13.98 -12.61
CA TYR A 201 2.18 12.87 -13.17
C TYR A 201 3.41 12.60 -12.28
N THR A 202 3.86 11.35 -12.25
CA THR A 202 5.11 10.98 -11.59
C THR A 202 6.07 10.38 -12.61
N LEU A 203 7.31 10.88 -12.61
CA LEU A 203 8.38 10.38 -13.46
C LEU A 203 9.12 9.25 -12.75
N ASN A 204 9.11 8.06 -13.34
CA ASN A 204 9.78 6.88 -12.81
C ASN A 204 10.65 6.24 -13.90
N ARG A 205 11.51 5.30 -13.51
CA ARG A 205 12.05 4.32 -14.47
C ARG A 205 10.95 3.34 -14.84
N ILE A 206 11.05 2.76 -16.04
CA ILE A 206 10.12 1.73 -16.48
C ILE A 206 10.15 0.55 -15.49
N PRO A 207 9.01 0.18 -14.89
CA PRO A 207 8.95 -0.92 -13.95
C PRO A 207 9.35 -2.26 -14.59
N ALA A 208 10.14 -3.08 -13.90
CA ALA A 208 10.32 -4.50 -14.20
C ALA A 208 8.95 -5.20 -14.26
N GLY A 209 8.68 -5.89 -15.36
CA GLY A 209 7.38 -6.53 -15.61
C GLY A 209 6.29 -5.60 -16.16
N ALA A 210 6.56 -4.29 -16.37
CA ALA A 210 5.63 -3.43 -17.10
C ALA A 210 5.43 -3.96 -18.52
N ALA A 211 4.19 -3.88 -19.02
CA ALA A 211 3.85 -4.20 -20.40
C ALA A 211 4.33 -3.09 -21.35
N VAL A 212 5.64 -3.10 -21.62
CA VAL A 212 6.34 -2.17 -22.52
C VAL A 212 5.69 -2.19 -23.90
N PRO A 213 5.52 -1.03 -24.56
CA PRO A 213 5.01 -0.97 -25.92
C PRO A 213 5.86 -1.78 -26.90
N SER A 214 5.19 -2.52 -27.79
CA SER A 214 5.84 -3.18 -28.91
C SER A 214 5.68 -2.31 -30.16
N CYS A 215 6.80 -1.98 -30.78
CA CYS A 215 6.86 -1.19 -32.02
C CYS A 215 7.45 -2.04 -33.13
N ALA A 216 6.68 -2.30 -34.18
CA ALA A 216 7.12 -3.07 -35.35
C ALA A 216 7.42 -2.12 -36.52
N HIS A 217 8.47 -1.32 -36.38
CA HIS A 217 8.88 -0.35 -37.40
C HIS A 217 10.08 -0.86 -38.22
N PRO A 218 9.92 -1.22 -39.50
CA PRO A 218 11.04 -1.63 -40.34
C PRO A 218 12.10 -0.54 -40.41
N GLY A 219 13.38 -0.93 -40.29
CA GLY A 219 14.52 0.00 -40.35
C GLY A 219 14.72 0.91 -39.12
N VAL A 220 13.82 0.87 -38.12
CA VAL A 220 13.93 1.66 -36.89
C VAL A 220 13.93 0.75 -35.66
N LYS A 221 15.01 0.80 -34.89
CA LYS A 221 15.13 0.10 -33.62
C LYS A 221 14.59 0.98 -32.49
N VAL A 222 13.52 0.53 -31.84
CA VAL A 222 12.95 1.19 -30.65
C VAL A 222 13.44 0.48 -29.39
N ASP A 223 13.96 1.24 -28.43
CA ASP A 223 14.49 0.73 -27.16
C ASP A 223 13.90 1.50 -25.97
N PHE A 224 13.31 0.74 -25.03
CA PHE A 224 12.76 1.24 -23.78
C PHE A 224 13.56 0.76 -22.55
N SER A 225 14.65 0.00 -22.72
CA SER A 225 15.39 -0.62 -21.61
C SER A 225 15.97 0.41 -20.61
N LYS A 226 16.36 1.58 -21.11
CA LYS A 226 16.81 2.73 -20.32
C LYS A 226 15.79 3.88 -20.33
N GLY A 227 14.55 3.56 -20.69
CA GLY A 227 13.48 4.52 -20.86
C GLY A 227 12.91 5.04 -19.54
N GLN A 228 12.09 6.07 -19.68
CA GLN A 228 11.36 6.69 -18.58
C GLN A 228 9.87 6.31 -18.66
N TYR A 229 9.20 6.39 -17.52
CA TYR A 229 7.80 6.05 -17.37
C TYR A 229 7.09 7.18 -16.64
N MET A 230 6.25 7.92 -17.38
CA MET A 230 5.41 8.97 -16.83
C MET A 230 4.07 8.36 -16.44
N MET A 231 3.79 8.37 -15.15
CA MET A 231 2.64 7.71 -14.55
C MET A 231 1.57 8.74 -14.21
N GLY A 232 0.39 8.66 -14.86
CA GLY A 232 -0.77 9.53 -14.63
C GLY A 232 -1.92 8.80 -13.93
N HIS A 233 -3.19 9.16 -14.22
CA HIS A 233 -4.35 8.44 -13.69
C HIS A 233 -4.96 7.49 -14.73
N HIS A 234 -5.41 8.02 -15.88
CA HIS A 234 -5.96 7.22 -16.99
C HIS A 234 -4.94 6.99 -18.09
N LEU A 235 -3.85 7.75 -18.09
CA LEU A 235 -2.82 7.74 -19.13
C LEU A 235 -1.44 7.57 -18.50
N ASN A 236 -0.69 6.63 -19.03
CA ASN A 236 0.71 6.42 -18.70
C ASN A 236 1.55 6.55 -19.96
N VAL A 237 2.70 7.23 -19.90
CA VAL A 237 3.55 7.46 -21.07
C VAL A 237 4.88 6.74 -20.90
N PHE A 238 5.20 5.87 -21.84
CA PHE A 238 6.52 5.28 -21.98
C PHE A 238 7.37 6.18 -22.87
N ILE A 239 8.56 6.52 -22.39
CA ILE A 239 9.53 7.35 -23.11
C ILE A 239 10.73 6.47 -23.41
N GLY A 240 11.05 6.30 -24.69
CA GLY A 240 12.15 5.48 -25.17
C GLY A 240 12.96 6.18 -26.24
N VAL A 241 13.87 5.45 -26.88
CA VAL A 241 14.69 5.94 -27.98
C VAL A 241 14.37 5.16 -29.24
N ALA A 242 14.12 5.87 -30.34
CA ALA A 242 14.04 5.31 -31.68
C ALA A 242 15.34 5.65 -32.44
N LEU A 243 15.95 4.64 -33.05
CA LEU A 243 17.20 4.73 -33.81
C LEU A 243 16.97 4.22 -35.23
N ASN A 244 17.30 5.02 -36.25
CA ASN A 244 17.36 4.52 -37.62
C ASN A 244 18.60 3.62 -37.78
N VAL A 245 18.36 2.35 -38.08
CA VAL A 245 19.38 1.32 -38.32
C VAL A 245 19.51 0.95 -39.79
N SER A 246 18.76 1.61 -40.67
CA SER A 246 18.85 1.46 -42.12
C SER A 246 19.92 2.38 -42.71
N ASP A 247 20.14 2.25 -44.02
CA ASP A 247 21.04 3.05 -44.84
C ASP A 247 20.32 4.21 -45.57
N GLN A 248 19.03 4.42 -45.32
CA GLN A 248 18.22 5.48 -45.94
C GLN A 248 17.50 6.33 -44.89
N PRO A 249 17.09 7.58 -45.21
CA PRO A 249 16.22 8.36 -44.36
C PRO A 249 14.85 7.68 -44.17
N ILE A 250 14.37 7.59 -42.93
CA ILE A 250 13.08 6.97 -42.61
C ILE A 250 12.20 7.96 -41.84
N GLU A 251 10.98 8.17 -42.33
CA GLU A 251 9.92 8.83 -41.57
C GLU A 251 9.33 7.84 -40.57
N PHE A 252 9.28 8.24 -39.30
CA PHE A 252 8.70 7.43 -38.24
C PHE A 252 7.18 7.38 -38.38
N LYS A 253 6.61 6.18 -38.50
CA LYS A 253 5.17 5.93 -38.58
C LYS A 253 4.64 5.49 -37.22
N GLU A 254 3.96 6.38 -36.53
CA GLU A 254 3.39 6.18 -35.19
C GLU A 254 2.43 4.98 -35.10
N ALA A 255 1.70 4.71 -36.19
CA ALA A 255 0.77 3.59 -36.29
C ALA A 255 1.43 2.22 -36.08
N LEU A 256 2.74 2.10 -36.33
CA LEU A 256 3.50 0.85 -36.17
C LEU A 256 3.82 0.51 -34.71
N CYS A 257 3.49 1.42 -33.78
CA CYS A 257 3.54 1.23 -32.34
C CYS A 257 2.13 1.14 -31.70
N GLY A 258 1.09 0.98 -32.52
CA GLY A 258 -0.29 0.91 -32.08
C GLY A 258 -0.66 -0.44 -31.47
N SER A 259 -1.42 -0.40 -30.37
CA SER A 259 -2.08 -1.54 -29.74
C SER A 259 -3.42 -1.08 -29.16
N TRP A 260 -4.29 -2.01 -28.77
CA TRP A 260 -5.63 -1.71 -28.24
C TRP A 260 -5.62 -0.82 -26.99
N ASP A 261 -4.55 -0.88 -26.20
CA ASP A 261 -4.32 -0.09 -25.00
C ASP A 261 -3.44 1.14 -25.26
N VAL A 262 -3.04 1.42 -26.49
CA VAL A 262 -2.29 2.62 -26.87
C VAL A 262 -3.27 3.74 -27.19
N ALA A 263 -3.09 4.87 -26.52
CA ALA A 263 -3.87 6.09 -26.71
C ALA A 263 -3.29 6.95 -27.84
N ALA A 264 -1.96 7.10 -27.86
CA ALA A 264 -1.24 7.89 -28.85
C ALA A 264 0.25 7.55 -28.84
N VAL A 265 0.92 7.85 -29.95
CA VAL A 265 2.37 7.73 -30.11
C VAL A 265 2.86 9.02 -30.77
N THR A 266 4.06 9.47 -30.41
CA THR A 266 4.74 10.57 -31.11
C THR A 266 6.26 10.44 -30.96
N THR A 267 7.00 11.23 -31.74
CA THR A 267 8.46 11.32 -31.65
C THR A 267 8.91 12.77 -31.49
N TRP A 268 10.03 12.98 -30.82
CA TRP A 268 10.61 14.29 -30.58
C TRP A 268 12.13 14.19 -30.38
N PRO A 269 12.97 15.07 -30.98
CA PRO A 269 12.60 16.24 -31.78
C PRO A 269 12.45 15.96 -33.29
N LEU A 270 12.79 14.75 -33.75
CA LEU A 270 12.79 14.40 -35.17
C LEU A 270 11.67 13.41 -35.49
N ASN A 271 10.94 13.66 -36.57
CA ASN A 271 9.98 12.73 -37.18
C ASN A 271 10.57 11.98 -38.39
N VAL A 272 11.60 12.54 -39.03
CA VAL A 272 12.40 11.89 -40.08
C VAL A 272 13.81 11.70 -39.55
N LEU A 273 14.30 10.47 -39.62
CA LEU A 273 15.60 10.07 -39.10
C LEU A 273 16.53 9.73 -40.26
N GLU A 274 17.65 10.44 -40.35
CA GLU A 274 18.79 10.03 -41.18
C GLU A 274 19.41 8.71 -40.67
N PRO A 275 20.18 7.99 -41.49
CA PRO A 275 20.90 6.80 -41.05
C PRO A 275 21.72 7.04 -39.77
N GLY A 276 21.46 6.25 -38.72
CA GLY A 276 22.12 6.37 -37.42
C GLY A 276 21.58 7.46 -36.49
N GLN A 277 20.63 8.31 -36.93
CA GLN A 277 20.02 9.31 -36.06
C GLN A 277 19.07 8.70 -35.03
N LYS A 278 18.94 9.41 -33.90
CA LYS A 278 18.10 9.05 -32.78
C LYS A 278 17.09 10.15 -32.48
N THR A 279 15.91 9.73 -32.04
CA THR A 279 14.85 10.60 -31.52
C THR A 279 14.23 9.93 -30.30
N GLU A 280 13.60 10.70 -29.44
CA GLU A 280 12.76 10.13 -28.39
C GLU A 280 11.44 9.69 -28.98
N ILE A 281 10.89 8.61 -28.44
CA ILE A 281 9.54 8.13 -28.74
C ILE A 281 8.70 8.16 -27.47
N TYR A 282 7.52 8.75 -27.55
CA TYR A 282 6.54 8.78 -26.47
C TYR A 282 5.35 7.91 -26.85
N VAL A 283 5.04 6.92 -26.03
CA VAL A 283 3.89 6.03 -26.22
C VAL A 283 2.96 6.17 -25.02
N ALA A 284 1.84 6.85 -25.22
CA ALA A 284 0.78 6.96 -24.23
C ALA A 284 -0.09 5.70 -24.27
N LYS A 285 -0.26 5.04 -23.12
CA LYS A 285 -1.11 3.87 -22.92
C LYS A 285 -2.23 4.20 -21.94
N LYS A 286 -3.42 3.67 -22.23
CA LYS A 286 -4.60 3.76 -21.36
C LYS A 286 -4.40 2.84 -20.16
N GLN A 287 -4.59 3.36 -18.97
CA GLN A 287 -4.68 2.53 -17.77
C GLN A 287 -6.02 1.77 -17.83
N LYS A 288 -5.94 0.44 -17.91
CA LYS A 288 -7.14 -0.40 -18.05
C LYS A 288 -7.98 -0.29 -16.78
N ARG A 289 -9.10 0.41 -16.88
CA ARG A 289 -10.22 0.35 -15.95
C ARG A 289 -11.49 0.29 -16.77
N GLY A 290 -12.24 -0.82 -16.67
CA GLY A 290 -13.57 -0.95 -17.25
C GLY A 290 -13.82 -2.24 -18.03
N LEU A 291 -15.05 -2.76 -17.89
CA LEU A 291 -15.58 -3.83 -18.72
C LEU A 291 -15.84 -3.32 -20.16
N ALA A 292 -15.70 -4.22 -21.14
CA ALA A 292 -16.00 -3.91 -22.53
C ALA A 292 -17.45 -3.41 -22.69
N PRO A 293 -17.71 -2.46 -23.62
CA PRO A 293 -19.06 -2.01 -23.92
C PRO A 293 -19.97 -3.20 -24.26
N THR A 294 -21.13 -3.29 -23.58
CA THR A 294 -22.10 -4.37 -23.79
C THR A 294 -22.94 -4.18 -25.05
N SER A 295 -22.96 -2.96 -25.62
CA SER A 295 -23.69 -2.66 -26.85
C SER A 295 -22.90 -3.15 -28.07
N LYS A 296 -23.47 -4.12 -28.80
CA LYS A 296 -22.95 -4.59 -30.08
C LYS A 296 -23.68 -3.86 -31.21
N ARG A 297 -22.93 -3.07 -31.97
CA ARG A 297 -23.39 -2.53 -33.25
C ARG A 297 -23.61 -3.68 -34.25
N PRO A 298 -24.66 -3.64 -35.10
CA PRO A 298 -24.80 -4.54 -36.23
C PRO A 298 -23.57 -4.45 -37.16
N SER A 299 -22.95 -5.59 -37.42
CA SER A 299 -21.78 -5.68 -38.30
C SER A 299 -22.18 -5.48 -39.75
N LEU A 300 -21.49 -4.60 -40.47
CA LEU A 300 -21.63 -4.47 -41.93
C LEU A 300 -21.06 -5.69 -42.68
N LEU A 301 -20.29 -6.55 -42.01
CA LEU A 301 -19.78 -7.80 -42.56
C LEU A 301 -20.82 -8.93 -42.50
N GLY A 302 -21.87 -8.76 -41.70
CA GLY A 302 -22.97 -9.71 -41.57
C GLY A 302 -24.12 -9.31 -42.49
N GLY A 303 -23.85 -9.21 -43.80
CA GLY A 303 -24.78 -8.71 -44.80
C GLY A 303 -26.23 -9.17 -44.59
N ALA A 304 -27.06 -8.26 -44.12
CA ALA A 304 -28.51 -8.32 -44.19
C ALA A 304 -29.00 -6.89 -44.37
N GLN A 305 -29.48 -6.60 -45.59
CA GLN A 305 -30.47 -5.56 -45.82
C GLN A 305 -31.80 -6.00 -45.21
#